data_AF-A0A7J6UMG0-F1
#
_entry.id   AF-A0A7J6UMG0-F1
#
_cell.length_a   1.000
_cell.length_b   1.000
_cell.length_c   1.000
_cell.angle_alpha   90.00
_cell.angle_beta   90.00
_cell.angle_gamma   90.00
#
_symmetry.space_group_name_H-M   'P 1'
#
loop_
_entity.id
_entity.type
_entity.pdbx_description
1 polymer ?
#
loop_
_entity_poly.entity_id
_entity_poly.type
_entity_poly.pdbx_seq_one_letter_code
_entity_poly.pdbx_strand_id
1 'polypeptide(L)'
;NFSVLCNQAVATCQPLVINPLRQRGISFFDVRVPPGDEARHYHFNSGRIDIFLNDQSVQQELHVSKTWTPNNKDVFNAFKRYIAYDATYYVTALLDKGLKVLVVNGDQDYLTNAVGSLDWMVKLKGALNYGEQLKQVRAKTVQVSSL
;
A
#
# COMPACT_ATOMS: atom_id res chain seq x y z
N ASN A 1 21.69 -15.54 2.06
CA ASN A 1 20.87 -16.18 1.01
C ASN A 1 19.41 -15.97 1.33
N PHE A 2 18.74 -15.09 0.58
CA PHE A 2 17.30 -14.88 0.74
C PHE A 2 16.55 -16.10 0.17
N SER A 3 15.43 -16.49 0.80
CA SER A 3 14.86 -17.83 0.62
C SER A 3 14.15 -17.98 -0.73
N VAL A 4 14.47 -19.06 -1.46
CA VAL A 4 13.72 -19.57 -2.63
C VAL A 4 12.21 -19.61 -2.35
N LEU A 5 11.83 -19.87 -1.10
CA LEU A 5 10.44 -19.92 -0.65
C LEU A 5 9.71 -18.57 -0.80
N CYS A 6 10.37 -17.43 -0.58
CA CYS A 6 9.72 -16.13 -0.73
C CYS A 6 9.38 -15.85 -2.20
N ASN A 7 10.29 -16.17 -3.12
CA ASN A 7 10.03 -16.03 -4.55
C ASN A 7 8.92 -16.99 -5.01
N GLN A 8 8.92 -18.22 -4.51
CA GLN A 8 7.87 -19.19 -4.81
C GLN A 8 6.51 -18.74 -4.27
N ALA A 9 6.45 -18.23 -3.03
CA ALA A 9 5.23 -17.69 -2.45
C ALA A 9 4.66 -16.53 -3.29
N VAL A 10 5.50 -15.59 -3.73
CA VAL A 10 5.06 -14.50 -4.64
C VAL A 10 4.53 -15.07 -5.96
N ALA A 11 5.25 -15.99 -6.58
CA ALA A 11 4.87 -16.59 -7.85
C ALA A 11 3.54 -17.35 -7.77
N THR A 12 3.24 -17.99 -6.63
CA THR A 12 1.99 -18.71 -6.40
C THR A 12 0.84 -17.78 -6.00
N CYS A 13 1.04 -16.91 -5.02
CA CYS A 13 -0.04 -16.13 -4.41
C CYS A 13 -0.47 -14.94 -5.27
N GLN A 14 0.47 -14.23 -5.90
CA GLN A 14 0.16 -13.00 -6.62
C GLN A 14 -0.84 -13.21 -7.78
N PRO A 15 -0.71 -14.24 -8.64
CA PRO A 15 -1.70 -14.49 -9.69
C PRO A 15 -3.09 -14.79 -9.12
N LEU A 16 -3.18 -15.53 -8.01
CA LEU A 16 -4.46 -15.92 -7.41
C LEU A 16 -5.27 -14.72 -6.88
N VAL A 17 -4.58 -13.71 -6.35
CA VAL A 17 -5.24 -12.51 -5.82
C VAL A 17 -5.44 -11.43 -6.89
N ILE A 18 -4.52 -11.28 -7.85
CA ILE A 18 -4.58 -10.20 -8.85
C ILE A 18 -5.42 -10.58 -10.08
N ASN A 19 -5.30 -11.81 -10.59
CA ASN A 19 -5.91 -12.17 -11.87
C ASN A 19 -7.44 -12.07 -11.89
N PRO A 20 -8.18 -12.44 -10.83
CA PRO A 20 -9.65 -12.33 -10.86
C PRO A 20 -10.15 -10.90 -11.13
N LEU A 21 -9.54 -9.88 -10.50
CA LEU A 21 -9.91 -8.49 -10.75
C LEU A 21 -9.46 -8.03 -12.14
N ARG A 22 -8.26 -8.45 -12.57
CA ARG A 22 -7.74 -8.15 -13.91
C ARG A 22 -8.69 -8.64 -15.00
N GLN A 23 -9.13 -9.89 -14.91
CA GLN A 23 -10.02 -10.53 -15.89
C GLN A 23 -11.40 -9.87 -15.95
N ARG A 24 -11.86 -9.30 -14.83
CA ARG A 24 -13.13 -8.58 -14.74
C ARG A 24 -13.03 -7.12 -15.16
N GLY A 25 -11.83 -6.63 -15.45
CA GLY A 25 -11.60 -5.20 -15.70
C GLY A 25 -12.06 -4.38 -14.50
N ILE A 26 -11.53 -4.67 -13.31
CA ILE A 26 -11.75 -3.90 -12.08
C ILE A 26 -10.40 -3.34 -11.63
N SER A 27 -10.35 -2.06 -11.23
CA SER A 27 -9.14 -1.46 -10.68
C SER A 27 -8.71 -2.12 -9.37
N PHE A 28 -7.41 -2.32 -9.17
CA PHE A 28 -6.89 -2.86 -7.90
C PHE A 28 -6.83 -1.80 -6.79
N PHE A 29 -6.89 -0.52 -7.18
CA PHE A 29 -6.75 0.61 -6.26
C PHE A 29 -8.10 1.18 -5.82
N ASP A 30 -9.15 0.99 -6.64
CA ASP A 30 -10.54 1.31 -6.28
C ASP A 30 -11.50 0.34 -6.97
N VAL A 31 -12.08 -0.59 -6.19
CA VAL A 31 -12.94 -1.65 -6.73
C VAL A 31 -14.26 -1.14 -7.33
N ARG A 32 -14.60 0.14 -7.12
CA ARG A 32 -15.79 0.78 -7.70
C ARG A 32 -15.56 1.26 -9.13
N VAL A 33 -14.30 1.31 -9.57
CA VAL A 33 -13.87 2.00 -10.79
C VAL A 33 -13.38 1.02 -11.85
N PRO A 34 -13.85 1.13 -13.10
CA PRO A 34 -13.24 0.43 -14.23
C PRO A 34 -11.78 0.86 -14.45
N PRO A 35 -10.87 -0.03 -14.87
CA PRO A 35 -9.49 0.31 -15.19
C PRO A 35 -9.41 1.39 -16.27
N GLY A 36 -8.59 2.42 -16.01
CA GLY A 36 -8.41 3.57 -16.88
C GLY A 36 -9.35 4.75 -16.55
N ASP A 37 -10.40 4.53 -15.77
CA ASP A 37 -11.34 5.58 -15.36
C ASP A 37 -10.99 6.20 -13.99
N GLU A 38 -9.89 5.79 -13.36
CA GLU A 38 -9.43 6.29 -12.05
C GLU A 38 -9.37 7.83 -12.00
N ALA A 39 -8.91 8.45 -13.08
CA ALA A 39 -8.80 9.91 -13.24
C ALA A 39 -10.14 10.66 -13.11
N ARG A 40 -11.28 9.99 -13.31
CA ARG A 40 -12.63 10.57 -13.17
C ARG A 40 -13.17 10.48 -11.74
N HIS A 41 -12.65 9.56 -10.94
CA HIS A 41 -13.14 9.29 -9.59
C HIS A 41 -12.25 9.87 -8.49
N TYR A 42 -10.97 10.14 -8.79
CA TYR A 42 -10.08 10.84 -7.88
C TYR A 42 -10.17 12.36 -8.06
N HIS A 43 -10.66 13.08 -7.05
CA HIS A 43 -10.67 14.55 -7.02
C HIS A 43 -9.26 15.13 -7.19
N PHE A 44 -8.24 14.43 -6.69
CA PHE A 44 -6.85 14.70 -6.99
C PHE A 44 -6.41 13.80 -8.15
N ASN A 45 -6.55 14.30 -9.36
CA ASN A 45 -5.93 13.69 -10.53
C ASN A 45 -4.51 14.25 -10.64
N SER A 46 -3.51 13.46 -10.22
CA SER A 46 -2.10 13.83 -10.46
C SER A 46 -1.82 14.01 -11.96
N GLY A 47 -2.74 13.54 -12.82
CA GLY A 47 -3.15 14.17 -14.06
C GLY A 47 -2.15 13.98 -15.16
N ARG A 48 -1.01 14.64 -15.01
CA ARG A 48 0.18 14.55 -15.86
C ARG A 48 1.40 15.04 -15.08
N ILE A 49 1.62 14.53 -13.87
CA ILE A 49 2.81 14.87 -13.08
C ILE A 49 4.11 14.56 -13.84
N ASP A 50 4.06 13.59 -14.76
CA ASP A 50 5.13 13.31 -15.73
C ASP A 50 5.42 14.50 -16.64
N ILE A 51 4.39 15.20 -17.17
CA ILE A 51 4.60 16.41 -17.95
C ILE A 51 5.21 17.49 -17.06
N PHE A 52 4.57 17.76 -15.92
CA PHE A 52 4.98 18.86 -15.05
C PHE A 52 6.43 18.72 -14.59
N LEU A 53 6.83 17.53 -14.12
CA LEU A 53 8.20 17.29 -13.63
C LEU A 53 9.23 17.11 -14.75
N ASN A 54 8.80 16.96 -16.01
CA ASN A 54 9.69 16.96 -17.17
C ASN A 54 9.68 18.29 -17.94
N ASP A 55 8.93 19.30 -17.49
CA ASP A 55 9.00 20.65 -18.03
C ASP A 55 10.37 21.27 -17.73
N GLN A 56 11.00 21.89 -18.73
CA GLN A 56 12.35 22.42 -18.59
C GLN A 56 12.42 23.55 -17.55
N SER A 57 11.40 24.41 -17.48
CA SER A 57 11.37 25.50 -16.50
C SER A 57 11.27 24.95 -15.08
N VAL A 58 10.45 23.91 -14.87
CA VAL A 58 10.33 23.22 -13.58
C VAL A 58 11.65 22.54 -13.20
N GLN A 59 12.30 21.86 -14.14
CA GLN A 59 13.59 21.22 -13.89
C GLN A 59 14.70 22.22 -13.58
N GLN A 60 14.73 23.36 -14.27
CA GLN A 60 15.68 24.44 -13.99
C GLN A 60 15.51 25.02 -12.59
N GLU A 61 14.26 25.27 -12.19
CA GLU A 61 13.92 25.79 -10.86
C GLU A 61 14.30 24.79 -9.75
N LEU A 62 14.08 23.49 -9.99
CA LEU A 62 14.47 22.42 -9.06
C LEU A 62 15.96 22.04 -9.16
N HIS A 63 16.71 22.66 -10.07
CA HIS A 63 18.11 22.36 -10.36
C HIS A 63 18.39 20.87 -10.68
N VAL A 64 17.50 20.26 -11.47
CA VAL A 64 17.62 18.87 -11.97
C VAL A 64 17.64 18.85 -13.49
N SER A 65 18.06 17.73 -14.09
CA SER A 65 18.16 17.59 -15.55
C SER A 65 17.85 16.18 -16.07
N LYS A 66 17.31 15.31 -15.21
CA LYS A 66 17.01 13.92 -15.55
C LYS A 66 15.53 13.78 -15.91
N THR A 67 15.23 12.92 -16.88
CA THR A 67 13.85 12.51 -17.15
C THR A 67 13.25 11.88 -15.90
N TRP A 68 12.17 12.47 -15.40
CA TRP A 68 11.41 11.96 -14.29
C TRP A 68 10.48 10.84 -14.75
N THR A 69 10.42 9.76 -13.96
CA THR A 69 9.44 8.69 -14.10
C THR A 69 8.81 8.39 -12.73
N PRO A 70 7.53 7.98 -12.67
CA PRO A 70 6.86 7.70 -11.39
C PRO A 70 7.39 6.44 -10.69
N ASN A 71 8.07 5.56 -11.43
CA ASN A 71 8.64 4.33 -10.91
C ASN A 71 9.95 3.99 -11.63
N ASN A 72 10.77 3.18 -10.95
CA ASN A 72 12.01 2.62 -11.50
C ASN A 72 11.92 1.08 -11.46
N LYS A 73 11.96 0.45 -12.63
CA LYS A 73 11.80 -1.01 -12.77
C LYS A 73 12.95 -1.78 -12.15
N ASP A 74 14.17 -1.26 -12.21
CA ASP A 74 15.35 -1.93 -11.67
C ASP A 74 15.30 -1.97 -10.15
N VAL A 75 14.90 -0.87 -9.51
CA VAL A 75 14.64 -0.82 -8.07
C VAL A 75 13.52 -1.79 -7.70
N PHE A 76 12.40 -1.79 -8.44
CA PHE A 76 11.31 -2.73 -8.19
C PHE A 76 11.79 -4.19 -8.27
N ASN A 77 12.55 -4.54 -9.31
CA ASN A 77 13.08 -5.89 -9.50
C ASN A 77 14.06 -6.29 -8.38
N ALA A 78 14.90 -5.35 -7.92
CA ALA A 78 15.81 -5.59 -6.81
C ALA A 78 15.06 -5.88 -5.49
N PHE A 79 13.90 -5.27 -5.29
CA PHE A 79 13.09 -5.42 -4.08
C PHE A 79 12.01 -6.51 -4.16
N LYS A 80 11.69 -7.03 -5.34
CA LYS A 80 10.64 -8.05 -5.55
C LYS A 80 10.78 -9.27 -4.62
N ARG A 81 12.02 -9.63 -4.28
CA ARG A 81 12.33 -10.74 -3.35
C ARG A 81 11.78 -10.56 -1.93
N TYR A 82 11.48 -9.33 -1.52
CA TYR A 82 10.97 -8.99 -0.19
C TYR A 82 9.43 -8.92 -0.11
N ILE A 83 8.70 -9.13 -1.22
CA ILE A 83 7.23 -8.98 -1.23
C ILE A 83 6.55 -9.93 -0.24
N ALA A 84 7.04 -11.17 -0.12
CA ALA A 84 6.52 -12.17 0.81
C ALA A 84 7.24 -12.17 2.17
N TYR A 85 8.01 -11.14 2.46
CA TYR A 85 8.69 -11.01 3.75
C TYR A 85 7.71 -10.48 4.80
N ASP A 86 7.54 -11.21 5.91
CA ASP A 86 6.72 -10.73 7.02
C ASP A 86 7.44 -9.59 7.74
N ALA A 87 6.87 -8.38 7.65
CA ALA A 87 7.38 -7.18 8.31
C ALA A 87 6.58 -6.80 9.58
N THR A 88 5.58 -7.59 9.98
CA THR A 88 4.69 -7.24 11.11
C THR A 88 5.44 -7.20 12.45
N TYR A 89 6.52 -7.96 12.60
CA TYR A 89 7.35 -7.93 13.81
C TYR A 89 8.02 -6.57 14.05
N TYR A 90 8.26 -5.76 13.00
CA TYR A 90 8.74 -4.39 13.18
C TYR A 90 7.70 -3.51 13.86
N VAL A 91 6.42 -3.71 13.52
CA VAL A 91 5.30 -3.00 14.17
C VAL A 91 5.25 -3.37 15.65
N THR A 92 5.35 -4.67 15.97
CA THR A 92 5.47 -5.14 17.36
C THR A 92 6.62 -4.46 18.10
N ALA A 93 7.82 -4.42 17.50
CA ALA A 93 9.00 -3.83 18.14
C ALA A 93 8.85 -2.33 18.39
N LEU A 94 8.11 -1.60 17.55
CA LEU A 94 7.79 -0.19 17.77
C LEU A 94 6.82 -0.02 18.94
N LEU A 95 5.76 -0.83 18.98
CA LEU A 95 4.76 -0.80 20.05
C LEU A 95 5.38 -1.16 21.42
N ASP A 96 6.26 -2.18 21.47
CA ASP A 96 6.96 -2.58 22.69
C ASP A 96 7.91 -1.50 23.24
N LYS A 97 8.34 -0.56 22.39
CA LYS A 97 9.11 0.63 22.79
C LYS A 97 8.22 1.81 23.21
N GLY A 98 6.90 1.62 23.30
CA GLY A 98 5.95 2.65 23.67
C GLY A 98 5.62 3.64 22.55
N LEU A 99 6.01 3.35 21.30
CA LEU A 99 5.63 4.19 20.15
C LEU A 99 4.19 3.89 19.73
N LYS A 100 3.51 4.91 19.21
CA LYS A 100 2.15 4.78 18.67
C LYS A 100 2.22 4.51 17.18
N VAL A 101 1.43 3.54 16.71
CA VAL A 101 1.31 3.18 15.29
C VAL A 101 -0.13 3.40 14.84
N LEU A 102 -0.31 4.08 13.71
CA LEU A 102 -1.60 4.29 13.06
C LEU A 102 -1.61 3.53 11.73
N VAL A 103 -2.58 2.63 11.55
CA VAL A 103 -2.83 1.92 10.30
C VAL A 103 -4.14 2.45 9.73
N VAL A 104 -4.09 2.99 8.51
CA VAL A 104 -5.24 3.58 7.81
C VAL A 104 -5.28 3.02 6.40
N ASN A 105 -6.46 2.61 5.98
CA ASN A 105 -6.70 2.06 4.65
C ASN A 105 -7.99 2.67 4.09
N GLY A 106 -8.01 2.89 2.77
CA GLY A 106 -9.27 3.14 2.06
C GLY A 106 -10.11 1.85 2.06
N ASP A 107 -11.41 1.98 2.28
CA ASP A 107 -12.34 0.85 2.31
C ASP A 107 -12.66 0.29 0.91
N GLN A 108 -12.22 0.98 -0.15
CA GLN A 108 -12.41 0.61 -1.55
C GLN A 108 -11.12 0.11 -2.25
N ASP A 109 -9.97 0.19 -1.57
CA ASP A 109 -8.72 -0.37 -2.10
C ASP A 109 -8.75 -1.90 -1.98
N TYR A 110 -8.33 -2.61 -3.03
CA TYR A 110 -8.25 -4.08 -3.02
C TYR A 110 -6.86 -4.55 -2.60
N LEU A 111 -5.81 -3.89 -3.11
CA LEU A 111 -4.43 -4.38 -3.02
C LEU A 111 -3.90 -4.34 -1.59
N THR A 112 -4.19 -3.28 -0.85
CA THR A 112 -3.86 -3.07 0.57
C THR A 112 -5.13 -2.77 1.37
N ASN A 113 -6.13 -3.65 1.23
CA ASN A 113 -7.47 -3.43 1.74
C ASN A 113 -7.57 -3.36 3.28
N ALA A 114 -8.64 -2.70 3.76
CA ALA A 114 -8.91 -2.53 5.18
C ALA A 114 -9.16 -3.85 5.93
N VAL A 115 -9.74 -4.86 5.26
CA VAL A 115 -10.03 -6.17 5.87
C VAL A 115 -8.75 -6.93 6.18
N GLY A 116 -7.83 -7.02 5.22
CA GLY A 116 -6.52 -7.63 5.38
C GLY A 116 -5.68 -6.88 6.40
N SER A 117 -5.81 -5.55 6.43
CA SER A 117 -5.10 -4.73 7.42
C SER A 117 -5.58 -5.01 8.85
N LEU A 118 -6.89 -5.06 9.06
CA LEU A 118 -7.47 -5.45 10.35
C LEU A 118 -7.06 -6.88 10.74
N ASP A 119 -7.06 -7.82 9.78
CA ASP A 119 -6.74 -9.24 10.04
C ASP A 119 -5.32 -9.44 10.59
N TRP A 120 -4.30 -8.78 10.05
CA TRP A 120 -2.95 -8.89 10.62
C TRP A 120 -2.81 -8.11 11.94
N MET A 121 -3.50 -6.96 12.09
CA MET A 121 -3.45 -6.18 13.32
C MET A 121 -3.99 -6.95 14.53
N VAL A 122 -5.12 -7.66 14.39
CA VAL A 122 -5.70 -8.46 15.49
C VAL A 122 -4.89 -9.71 15.82
N LYS A 123 -3.87 -10.04 15.03
CA LYS A 123 -2.93 -11.15 15.27
C LYS A 123 -1.61 -10.70 15.89
N LEU A 124 -1.34 -9.39 15.95
CA LEU A 124 -0.12 -8.85 16.52
C LEU A 124 0.12 -9.36 17.95
N LYS A 125 1.28 -10.00 18.11
CA LYS A 125 1.85 -10.36 19.41
C LYS A 125 2.88 -9.31 19.81
N GLY A 126 3.16 -9.21 21.09
CA GLY A 126 4.07 -8.23 21.69
C GLY A 126 3.98 -8.30 23.21
N ALA A 127 4.64 -7.39 23.92
CA ALA A 127 4.67 -7.38 25.39
C ALA A 127 3.27 -7.37 26.03
N LEU A 128 2.30 -6.76 25.33
CA LEU A 128 0.93 -6.58 25.81
C LEU A 128 -0.11 -7.41 25.03
N ASN A 129 0.32 -8.28 24.12
CA ASN A 129 -0.57 -9.06 23.23
C ASN A 129 -1.58 -8.14 22.49
N TYR A 130 -1.05 -7.12 21.80
CA TYR A 130 -1.81 -6.00 21.22
C TYR A 130 -3.04 -6.41 20.42
N GLY A 131 -2.95 -7.49 19.65
CA GLY A 131 -4.08 -7.99 18.87
C GLY A 131 -5.29 -8.40 19.73
N GLU A 132 -5.07 -9.00 20.90
CA GLU A 132 -6.17 -9.34 21.81
C GLU A 132 -6.79 -8.10 22.46
N GLN A 133 -5.98 -7.10 22.80
CA GLN A 133 -6.51 -5.83 23.28
C GLN A 133 -7.36 -5.14 22.22
N LEU A 134 -6.89 -5.13 20.97
CA LEU A 134 -7.62 -4.52 19.85
C LEU A 134 -8.98 -5.19 19.62
N LYS A 135 -9.07 -6.52 19.74
CA LYS A 135 -10.35 -7.26 19.64
C LYS A 135 -11.37 -6.87 20.70
N GLN A 136 -10.92 -6.40 21.87
CA GLN A 136 -11.80 -5.95 22.96
C GLN A 136 -12.31 -4.52 22.75
N VAL A 137 -11.67 -3.74 21.88
CA VAL A 137 -12.06 -2.36 21.61
C VAL A 137 -13.27 -2.34 20.66
N ARG A 138 -14.34 -1.67 21.09
CA ARG A 138 -15.48 -1.39 20.21
C ARG A 138 -15.08 -0.36 19.15
N ALA A 139 -15.28 -0.71 17.88
CA ALA A 139 -15.12 0.22 16.77
C ALA A 139 -15.98 1.47 16.96
N LYS A 140 -15.40 2.63 16.66
CA LYS A 140 -16.07 3.94 16.73
C LYS A 140 -15.97 4.62 15.37
N THR A 141 -17.08 5.21 14.93
CA THR A 141 -17.06 6.10 13.77
C THR A 141 -16.28 7.36 14.13
N VAL A 142 -15.20 7.61 13.39
CA VAL A 142 -14.45 8.87 13.50
C VAL A 142 -15.22 9.93 12.72
N GLN A 143 -15.68 10.97 13.41
CA GLN A 143 -16.29 12.13 12.77
C GLN A 143 -15.20 13.03 12.23
N VAL A 144 -15.24 13.30 10.93
CA VAL A 144 -14.36 14.30 10.31
C VAL A 144 -15.15 15.58 10.21
N SER A 145 -14.77 16.61 10.97
CA SER A 145 -15.30 17.95 10.75
C SER A 145 -14.79 18.44 9.40
N SER A 146 -15.71 18.87 8.52
CA SER A 146 -15.35 19.61 7.32
C SER A 146 -14.50 20.82 7.71
N LEU A 147 -13.29 20.90 7.16
CA LEU A 147 -12.44 22.09 7.21
C LEU A 147 -13.07 23.22 6.40
#